data_AF-A0A412FTP8-F1
#
_entry.id   AF-A0A412FTP8-F1
#
_cell.length_a   1.000
_cell.length_b   1.000
_cell.length_c   1.000
_cell.angle_alpha   90.00
_cell.angle_beta   90.00
_cell.angle_gamma   90.00
#
_symmetry.space_group_name_H-M   'P 1'
#
loop_
_entity.id
_entity.type
_entity.pdbx_description
1 polymer ?
#
loop_
_entity_poly.entity_id
_entity_poly.type
_entity_poly.pdbx_seq_one_letter_code
_entity_poly.pdbx_strand_id
1 'polypeptide(L)'
;MEINSQISELERDALTGFKTRKAYYKDIAIIECDEEMCNQPVGIAFADVNGLKKINDNLGHEAGDELLAAIAKKIITIFQEAGCYRFGGDEFIILSFDKSETDFQNKLQKLSKLWTAECSASIGSVWLEHAKDIEKNLSVADEKMYVNKNHYYKNRF
;
A
#
# COMPACT_ATOMS: atom_id res chain seq x y z
N MET A 1 12.35 28.25 6.09
CA MET A 1 12.28 26.88 6.65
C MET A 1 10.84 26.45 6.95
N GLU A 2 9.92 27.35 7.32
CA GLU A 2 8.51 27.00 7.62
C GLU A 2 7.69 26.49 6.42
N ILE A 3 7.89 27.00 5.21
CA ILE A 3 7.07 26.62 4.03
C ILE A 3 7.28 25.15 3.63
N ASN A 4 8.52 24.65 3.67
CA ASN A 4 8.81 23.24 3.33
C ASN A 4 8.27 22.26 4.38
N SER A 5 8.15 22.70 5.64
CA SER A 5 7.57 21.91 6.73
C SER A 5 6.04 21.77 6.58
N GLN A 6 5.34 22.82 6.17
CA GLN A 6 3.89 22.77 5.95
C GLN A 6 3.51 21.93 4.69
N ILE A 7 4.34 21.98 3.64
CA ILE A 7 4.14 21.13 2.44
C ILE A 7 4.35 19.65 2.77
N SER A 8 5.32 19.35 3.65
CA SER A 8 5.58 17.98 4.14
C SER A 8 4.41 17.39 4.94
N GLU A 9 3.62 18.21 5.65
CA GLU A 9 2.45 17.75 6.41
C GLU A 9 1.27 17.39 5.51
N LEU A 10 1.07 18.11 4.39
CA LEU A 10 0.01 17.82 3.41
C LEU A 10 0.29 16.57 2.56
N GLU A 11 1.53 16.08 2.60
CA GLU A 11 1.95 14.87 1.90
C GLU A 11 1.79 13.61 2.76
N ARG A 12 1.31 13.72 4.02
CA ARG A 12 1.01 12.58 4.89
C ARG A 12 -0.45 12.54 5.31
N ASP A 13 -1.00 11.34 5.35
CA ASP A 13 -2.32 11.05 5.87
C ASP A 13 -2.28 11.05 7.40
N ALA A 14 -3.10 11.89 8.04
CA ALA A 14 -3.08 12.08 9.48
C ALA A 14 -3.48 10.82 10.27
N LEU A 15 -4.31 9.95 9.69
CA LEU A 15 -4.79 8.73 10.35
C LEU A 15 -3.71 7.64 10.38
N THR A 16 -3.02 7.44 9.26
CA THR A 16 -2.11 6.30 9.06
C THR A 16 -0.63 6.66 9.12
N GLY A 17 -0.30 7.96 8.99
CA GLY A 17 1.07 8.47 8.86
C GLY A 17 1.72 8.18 7.50
N PHE A 18 1.02 7.45 6.62
CA PHE A 18 1.50 7.11 5.27
C PHE A 18 1.44 8.32 4.36
N LYS A 19 2.19 8.26 3.26
CA LYS A 19 2.15 9.33 2.26
C LYS A 19 0.78 9.35 1.56
N THR A 20 0.31 10.52 1.16
CA THR A 20 -0.97 10.65 0.45
C THR A 20 -0.86 10.23 -1.01
N ARG A 21 -1.99 10.04 -1.69
CA ARG A 21 -2.06 9.87 -3.16
C ARG A 21 -1.30 10.96 -3.93
N LYS A 22 -1.32 12.20 -3.45
CA LYS A 22 -0.57 13.30 -4.07
C LYS A 22 0.95 13.07 -3.99
N ALA A 23 1.43 12.64 -2.82
CA ALA A 23 2.84 12.33 -2.60
C ALA A 23 3.28 11.12 -3.43
N TYR A 24 2.42 10.11 -3.59
CA TYR A 24 2.66 8.98 -4.48
C TYR A 24 2.99 9.43 -5.92
N TYR A 25 2.15 10.27 -6.54
CA TYR A 25 2.39 10.74 -7.92
C TYR A 25 3.69 11.55 -8.06
N LYS A 26 4.02 12.33 -7.03
CA LYS A 26 5.28 13.07 -6.99
C LYS A 26 6.48 12.13 -6.89
N ASP A 27 6.40 11.12 -6.02
CA ASP A 27 7.50 10.19 -5.79
C ASP A 27 7.77 9.33 -7.02
N ILE A 28 6.74 8.79 -7.69
CA ILE A 28 6.96 7.99 -8.91
C ILE A 28 7.56 8.83 -10.04
N ALA A 29 7.16 10.10 -10.17
CA ALA A 29 7.73 11.00 -11.18
C ALA A 29 9.23 11.24 -10.92
N ILE A 30 9.62 11.38 -9.64
CA ILE A 30 11.03 11.50 -9.25
C ILE A 30 11.78 10.19 -9.54
N ILE A 31 11.24 9.05 -9.12
CA ILE A 31 11.85 7.72 -9.31
C ILE A 31 12.09 7.44 -10.80
N GLU A 32 11.11 7.71 -11.66
CA GLU A 32 11.20 7.41 -13.10
C GLU A 32 12.09 8.38 -13.87
N CYS A 33 12.27 9.62 -13.36
CA CYS A 33 13.14 10.62 -13.98
C CYS A 33 14.60 10.52 -13.53
N ASP A 34 14.88 9.88 -12.40
CA ASP A 34 16.22 9.67 -11.88
C ASP A 34 16.85 8.40 -12.50
N GLU A 35 17.99 8.54 -13.17
CA GLU A 35 18.63 7.43 -13.90
C GLU A 35 19.10 6.29 -12.97
N GLU A 36 19.53 6.62 -11.74
CA GLU A 36 19.97 5.61 -10.78
C GLU A 36 18.77 4.86 -10.22
N MET A 37 17.72 5.57 -9.82
CA MET A 37 16.51 4.99 -9.23
C MET A 37 15.67 4.21 -10.26
N CYS A 38 15.47 4.75 -11.46
CA CYS A 38 14.62 4.10 -12.48
C CYS A 38 15.21 2.76 -12.98
N ASN A 39 16.51 2.55 -12.80
CA ASN A 39 17.18 1.30 -13.15
C ASN A 39 17.20 0.28 -11.99
N GLN A 40 16.78 0.66 -10.78
CA GLN A 40 16.62 -0.28 -9.67
C GLN A 40 15.37 -1.15 -9.84
N PRO A 41 15.39 -2.39 -9.34
CA PRO A 41 14.19 -3.21 -9.27
C PRO A 41 13.23 -2.69 -8.20
N VAL A 42 11.94 -2.89 -8.42
CA VAL A 42 10.89 -2.46 -7.49
C VAL A 42 9.74 -3.47 -7.43
N GLY A 43 9.33 -3.78 -6.20
CA GLY A 43 8.08 -4.47 -5.90
C GLY A 43 6.96 -3.46 -5.70
N ILE A 44 5.85 -3.65 -6.41
CA ILE A 44 4.64 -2.84 -6.29
C ILE A 44 3.56 -3.72 -5.69
N ALA A 45 2.96 -3.29 -4.58
CA ALA A 45 1.77 -3.93 -4.03
C ALA A 45 0.62 -2.92 -3.90
N PHE A 46 -0.57 -3.33 -4.34
CA PHE A 46 -1.82 -2.64 -4.13
C PHE A 46 -2.64 -3.44 -3.13
N ALA A 47 -3.09 -2.79 -2.05
CA ALA A 47 -3.83 -3.41 -0.97
C ALA A 47 -5.14 -2.68 -0.72
N ASP A 48 -6.22 -3.42 -0.52
CA ASP A 48 -7.55 -2.90 -0.23
C ASP A 48 -8.08 -3.57 1.04
N VAL A 49 -8.51 -2.75 2.02
CA VAL A 49 -8.94 -3.23 3.33
C VAL A 49 -10.27 -3.98 3.25
N ASN A 50 -10.27 -5.22 3.75
CA ASN A 50 -11.46 -6.05 3.75
C ASN A 50 -12.41 -5.64 4.88
N GLY A 51 -13.71 -5.59 4.58
CA GLY A 51 -14.76 -5.44 5.57
C GLY A 51 -14.92 -4.04 6.18
N LEU A 52 -14.18 -3.02 5.71
CA LEU A 52 -14.23 -1.66 6.29
C LEU A 52 -15.67 -1.11 6.36
N LYS A 53 -16.42 -1.19 5.26
CA LYS A 53 -17.83 -0.74 5.22
C LYS A 53 -18.67 -1.42 6.30
N LYS A 54 -18.54 -2.73 6.48
CA LYS A 54 -19.27 -3.49 7.50
C LYS A 54 -18.90 -3.05 8.92
N ILE A 55 -17.63 -2.71 9.16
CA ILE A 55 -17.21 -2.16 10.45
C ILE A 55 -17.81 -0.78 10.66
N ASN A 56 -17.70 0.12 9.68
CA ASN A 56 -18.29 1.46 9.76
C ASN A 56 -19.80 1.42 10.04
N ASP A 57 -20.52 0.57 9.33
CA ASP A 57 -21.99 0.48 9.44
C ASP A 57 -22.44 -0.09 10.80
N ASN A 58 -21.65 -1.00 11.40
CA ASN A 58 -22.03 -1.68 12.65
C ASN A 58 -21.45 -1.05 13.92
N LEU A 59 -20.24 -0.51 13.83
CA LEU A 59 -19.44 -0.06 14.98
C LEU A 59 -19.09 1.44 14.90
N GLY A 60 -19.45 2.12 13.81
CA GLY A 60 -19.17 3.53 13.59
C GLY A 60 -17.81 3.78 12.92
N HIS A 61 -17.63 5.02 12.46
CA HIS A 61 -16.45 5.45 11.71
C HIS A 61 -15.16 5.40 12.53
N GLU A 62 -15.21 5.66 13.85
CA GLU A 62 -14.03 5.57 14.72
C GLU A 62 -13.43 4.16 14.70
N ALA A 63 -14.25 3.11 14.71
CA ALA A 63 -13.79 1.72 14.60
C ALA A 63 -13.18 1.40 13.22
N GLY A 64 -13.71 2.03 12.15
CA GLY A 64 -13.10 1.93 10.82
C GLY A 64 -11.75 2.61 10.74
N ASP A 65 -11.61 3.77 11.38
CA ASP A 65 -10.35 4.50 11.48
C ASP A 65 -9.30 3.69 12.25
N GLU A 66 -9.69 3.04 13.34
CA GLU A 66 -8.82 2.11 14.08
C GLU A 66 -8.37 0.93 13.19
N LEU A 67 -9.27 0.36 12.38
CA LEU A 67 -8.92 -0.70 11.44
C LEU A 67 -7.88 -0.21 10.41
N LEU A 68 -8.10 0.95 9.81
CA LEU A 68 -7.17 1.55 8.83
C LEU A 68 -5.79 1.80 9.44
N ALA A 69 -5.75 2.38 10.65
CA ALA A 69 -4.51 2.59 11.38
C ALA A 69 -3.79 1.26 11.71
N ALA A 70 -4.55 0.23 12.09
CA ALA A 70 -4.00 -1.10 12.36
C ALA A 70 -3.41 -1.76 11.11
N ILE A 71 -4.05 -1.62 9.94
CA ILE A 71 -3.53 -2.11 8.67
C ILE A 71 -2.22 -1.41 8.33
N ALA A 72 -2.19 -0.07 8.39
CA ALA A 72 -0.98 0.71 8.14
C ALA A 72 0.17 0.30 9.06
N LYS A 73 -0.11 0.11 10.36
CA LYS A 73 0.89 -0.35 11.33
C LYS A 73 1.48 -1.72 10.99
N LYS A 74 0.66 -2.66 10.52
CA LYS A 74 1.16 -3.99 10.09
C LYS A 74 1.99 -3.90 8.82
N ILE A 75 1.58 -3.08 7.85
CA ILE A 75 2.34 -2.82 6.62
C ILE A 75 3.73 -2.30 6.96
N ILE A 76 3.82 -1.21 7.74
CA ILE A 76 5.11 -0.56 8.03
C ILE A 76 6.04 -1.43 8.89
N THR A 77 5.49 -2.34 9.70
CA THR A 77 6.30 -3.30 10.48
C THR A 77 7.14 -4.20 9.56
N ILE A 78 6.62 -4.54 8.38
CA ILE A 78 7.28 -5.40 7.39
C ILE A 78 8.06 -4.56 6.36
N PHE A 79 7.49 -3.44 5.93
CA PHE A 79 7.97 -2.61 4.82
C PHE A 79 8.56 -1.27 5.31
N GLN A 80 9.46 -1.33 6.30
CA GLN A 80 9.98 -0.14 7.01
C GLN A 80 10.65 0.91 6.12
N GLU A 81 11.37 0.47 5.08
CA GLU A 81 12.11 1.33 4.15
C GLU A 81 11.34 1.59 2.84
N ALA A 82 10.13 1.04 2.70
CA ALA A 82 9.34 1.17 1.48
C ALA A 82 8.62 2.53 1.40
N GLY A 83 8.31 2.97 0.18
CA GLY A 83 7.31 4.00 -0.04
C GLY A 83 5.93 3.45 0.29
N CYS A 84 5.33 3.88 1.38
CA CYS A 84 3.99 3.46 1.80
C CYS A 84 3.00 4.63 1.65
N TYR A 85 1.90 4.38 0.94
CA TYR A 85 0.92 5.39 0.58
C TYR A 85 -0.49 4.96 0.94
N ARG A 86 -1.30 5.89 1.44
CA ARG A 86 -2.76 5.76 1.47
C ARG A 86 -3.30 6.44 0.21
N PHE A 87 -3.72 5.62 -0.74
CA PHE A 87 -4.11 6.07 -2.08
C PHE A 87 -5.59 6.45 -2.17
N GLY A 88 -6.44 5.70 -1.44
CA GLY A 88 -7.88 5.91 -1.35
C GLY A 88 -8.37 5.85 0.09
N GLY A 89 -9.68 5.65 0.27
CA GLY A 89 -10.27 5.53 1.61
C GLY A 89 -9.73 4.32 2.37
N ASP A 90 -9.75 3.16 1.71
CA ASP A 90 -9.32 1.83 2.17
C ASP A 90 -8.17 1.24 1.34
N GLU A 91 -7.62 2.01 0.41
CA GLU A 91 -6.61 1.57 -0.54
C GLU A 91 -5.21 2.05 -0.13
N PHE A 92 -4.25 1.12 -0.17
CA PHE A 92 -2.85 1.33 0.19
C PHE A 92 -1.94 0.87 -0.95
N ILE A 93 -0.86 1.62 -1.19
CA ILE A 93 0.19 1.25 -2.14
C ILE A 93 1.51 1.11 -1.40
N ILE A 94 2.30 0.11 -1.79
CA ILE A 94 3.65 -0.13 -1.29
C ILE A 94 4.59 -0.21 -2.49
N LEU A 95 5.64 0.63 -2.49
CA LEU A 95 6.77 0.58 -3.41
C LEU A 95 8.01 0.14 -2.63
N SER A 96 8.47 -1.09 -2.87
CA SER A 96 9.57 -1.73 -2.12
C SER A 96 10.77 -1.99 -3.03
N PHE A 97 11.89 -1.34 -2.76
CA PHE A 97 13.15 -1.53 -3.50
C PHE A 97 13.97 -2.66 -2.85
N ASP A 98 13.42 -3.87 -2.92
CA ASP A 98 14.07 -5.07 -2.40
C ASP A 98 15.22 -5.55 -3.31
N LYS A 99 16.08 -6.42 -2.77
CA LYS A 99 17.21 -6.98 -3.55
C LYS A 99 16.76 -7.99 -4.62
N SER A 100 15.58 -8.57 -4.45
CA SER A 100 15.05 -9.60 -5.35
C SER A 100 13.53 -9.72 -5.23
N GLU A 101 12.90 -10.26 -6.27
CA GLU A 101 11.48 -10.63 -6.22
C GLU A 101 11.19 -11.58 -5.05
N THR A 102 12.10 -12.53 -4.79
CA THR A 102 11.94 -13.49 -3.70
C THR A 102 11.86 -12.79 -2.33
N ASP A 103 12.69 -11.78 -2.09
CA ASP A 103 12.65 -11.01 -0.84
C ASP A 103 11.34 -10.23 -0.68
N PHE A 104 10.88 -9.60 -1.77
CA PHE A 104 9.60 -8.90 -1.80
C PHE A 104 8.41 -9.85 -1.53
N GLN A 105 8.38 -11.01 -2.20
CA GLN A 105 7.36 -12.02 -1.98
C GLN A 105 7.40 -12.58 -0.55
N ASN A 106 8.59 -12.78 0.02
CA ASN A 106 8.75 -13.20 1.41
C ASN A 106 8.19 -12.15 2.39
N LYS A 107 8.38 -10.86 2.12
CA LYS A 107 7.76 -9.77 2.90
C LYS A 107 6.23 -9.82 2.78
N LEU A 108 5.68 -9.97 1.58
CA LEU A 108 4.22 -10.12 1.38
C LEU A 108 3.65 -11.33 2.12
N GLN A 109 4.35 -12.46 2.14
CA GLN A 109 3.95 -13.65 2.91
C GLN A 109 4.01 -13.43 4.42
N LYS A 110 5.01 -12.68 4.92
CA LYS A 110 5.07 -12.31 6.35
C LYS A 110 3.91 -11.38 6.70
N LEU A 111 3.61 -10.43 5.82
CA LEU A 111 2.52 -9.50 5.99
C LEU A 111 1.16 -10.22 6.04
N SER A 112 0.90 -11.16 5.12
CA SER A 112 -0.34 -11.93 5.09
C SER A 112 -0.56 -12.79 6.35
N LYS A 113 0.52 -13.21 7.03
CA LYS A 113 0.44 -13.93 8.31
C LYS A 113 0.00 -13.03 9.48
N LEU A 114 0.08 -11.70 9.35
CA LEU A 114 -0.42 -10.77 10.36
C LEU A 114 -1.93 -10.52 10.23
N TRP A 115 -2.57 -11.06 9.18
CA TRP A 115 -3.97 -10.82 8.90
C TRP A 115 -4.84 -11.62 9.85
N THR A 116 -5.90 -10.97 10.33
CA THR A 116 -6.93 -11.61 11.16
C THR A 116 -8.29 -11.48 10.48
N ALA A 117 -9.28 -12.20 11.01
CA ALA A 117 -10.65 -12.16 10.51
C ALA A 117 -11.26 -10.74 10.42
N GLU A 118 -10.83 -9.84 11.31
CA GLU A 118 -11.35 -8.49 11.46
C GLU A 118 -10.35 -7.41 11.01
N CYS A 119 -9.09 -7.79 10.76
CA CYS A 119 -8.04 -6.87 10.33
C CYS A 119 -7.18 -7.53 9.25
N SER A 120 -7.66 -7.41 8.01
CA SER A 120 -7.00 -7.94 6.81
C SER A 120 -7.20 -7.02 5.61
N ALA A 121 -6.34 -7.17 4.62
CA ALA A 121 -6.45 -6.53 3.32
C ALA A 121 -6.23 -7.57 2.22
N SER A 122 -6.93 -7.41 1.10
CA SER A 122 -6.67 -8.14 -0.13
C SER A 122 -5.52 -7.43 -0.85
N ILE A 123 -4.51 -8.18 -1.30
CA ILE A 123 -3.30 -7.61 -1.90
C ILE A 123 -3.07 -8.22 -3.28
N GLY A 124 -2.77 -7.38 -4.26
CA GLY A 124 -2.18 -7.79 -5.52
C GLY A 124 -0.82 -7.15 -5.69
N SER A 125 0.09 -7.82 -6.39
CA SER A 125 1.46 -7.33 -6.53
C SER A 125 2.12 -7.71 -7.86
N VAL A 126 3.13 -6.93 -8.21
CA VAL A 126 4.01 -7.14 -9.36
C VAL A 126 5.45 -6.82 -8.95
N TRP A 127 6.39 -7.46 -9.62
CA TRP A 127 7.81 -7.17 -9.52
C TRP A 127 8.31 -6.64 -10.86
N LEU A 128 9.10 -5.58 -10.83
CA LEU A 128 9.74 -4.99 -11.99
C LEU A 128 11.25 -5.00 -11.80
N GLU A 129 11.99 -5.37 -12.84
CA GLU A 129 13.46 -5.26 -12.84
C GLU A 129 13.94 -3.81 -12.92
N HIS A 130 13.08 -2.89 -13.36
CA HIS A 130 13.34 -1.47 -13.45
C HIS A 130 12.10 -0.70 -12.99
N ALA A 131 12.30 0.32 -12.16
CA ALA A 131 11.25 1.20 -11.66
C ALA A 131 10.79 2.19 -12.75
N LYS A 132 10.13 1.65 -13.79
CA LYS A 132 9.57 2.36 -14.94
C LYS A 132 8.15 1.90 -15.22
N ASP A 133 7.36 2.77 -15.81
CA ASP A 133 5.93 2.55 -16.09
C ASP A 133 5.19 2.09 -14.82
N ILE A 134 5.50 2.71 -13.68
CA ILE A 134 4.99 2.30 -12.36
C ILE A 134 3.45 2.38 -12.34
N GLU A 135 2.86 3.43 -12.91
CA GLU A 135 1.39 3.57 -13.01
C GLU A 135 0.74 2.41 -13.77
N LYS A 136 1.32 2.04 -14.92
CA LYS A 136 0.80 0.95 -15.74
C LYS A 136 0.86 -0.38 -14.99
N ASN A 137 1.95 -0.62 -14.27
CA ASN A 137 2.14 -1.84 -13.50
C ASN A 137 1.35 -1.84 -12.18
N LEU A 138 1.04 -0.66 -11.63
CA LEU A 138 0.10 -0.51 -10.52
C LEU A 138 -1.30 -1.00 -10.92
N SER A 139 -1.77 -0.69 -12.14
CA SER A 139 -3.05 -1.24 -12.63
C SER A 139 -3.06 -2.76 -12.66
N VAL A 140 -1.95 -3.40 -13.00
CA VAL A 140 -1.82 -4.88 -12.96
C VAL A 140 -1.86 -5.40 -11.52
N ALA A 141 -1.25 -4.68 -10.57
CA ALA A 141 -1.33 -5.03 -9.16
C ALA A 141 -2.77 -4.88 -8.62
N ASP A 142 -3.49 -3.84 -9.02
CA ASP A 142 -4.90 -3.62 -8.69
C ASP A 142 -5.81 -4.74 -9.24
N GLU A 143 -5.63 -5.14 -10.50
CA GLU A 143 -6.39 -6.27 -11.07
C GLU A 143 -6.19 -7.57 -10.28
N LYS A 144 -4.94 -7.87 -9.89
CA LYS A 144 -4.63 -9.03 -9.04
C LYS A 144 -5.23 -8.89 -7.64
N MET A 145 -5.24 -7.68 -7.08
CA MET A 145 -5.88 -7.38 -5.81
C MET A 145 -7.37 -7.68 -5.89
N TYR A 146 -8.04 -7.22 -6.94
CA TYR A 146 -9.46 -7.42 -7.16
C TYR A 146 -9.83 -8.91 -7.24
N VAL A 147 -9.01 -9.73 -7.92
CA VAL A 147 -9.16 -11.19 -7.94
C VAL A 147 -9.07 -11.77 -6.52
N ASN A 148 -8.07 -11.35 -5.75
CA ASN A 148 -7.88 -11.81 -4.37
C ASN A 148 -9.02 -11.34 -3.44
N LYS A 149 -9.54 -10.13 -3.63
CA LYS A 149 -10.70 -9.59 -2.91
C LYS A 149 -11.94 -10.42 -3.18
N ASN A 150 -12.19 -10.78 -4.44
CA ASN A 150 -13.30 -11.66 -4.80
C ASN A 150 -13.17 -13.06 -4.16
N HIS A 151 -11.96 -13.63 -4.14
CA HIS A 151 -11.70 -14.91 -3.46
C HIS A 151 -11.95 -14.81 -1.95
N TYR A 152 -11.52 -13.72 -1.31
CA TYR A 152 -11.75 -13.48 0.11
C TYR A 152 -13.25 -13.48 0.46
N TYR A 153 -14.08 -12.78 -0.30
CA TYR A 153 -15.52 -12.73 -0.04
C TYR A 153 -16.23 -14.04 -0.41
N LYS A 154 -15.82 -14.73 -1.48
CA LYS A 154 -16.42 -16.04 -1.85
C LYS A 154 -16.20 -17.14 -0.83
N ASN A 155 -15.06 -17.14 -0.13
CA ASN A 155 -14.74 -18.19 0.86
C ASN A 155 -15.33 -17.92 2.26
N ARG A 156 -16.12 -16.85 2.41
CA ARG A 156 -16.68 -16.41 3.70
C ARG A 156 -18.22 -16.46 3.73
N PHE A 157 -18.80 -16.94 2.64
CA PHE A 157 -20.21 -17.30 2.46
C PHE A 157 -20.29 -18.71 1.87
#